data_AF-A0AAV4J080-F1
#
_entry.id   AF-A0AAV4J080-F1
#
_cell.length_a   1.000
_cell.length_b   1.000
_cell.length_c   1.000
_cell.angle_alpha   90.00
_cell.angle_beta   90.00
_cell.angle_gamma   90.00
#
_symmetry.space_group_name_H-M   'P 1'
#
loop_
_entity.id
_entity.type
_entity.pdbx_description
1 polymer ?
#
loop_
_entity_poly.entity_id
_entity_poly.type
_entity_poly.pdbx_seq_one_letter_code
_entity_poly.pdbx_strand_id
1 'polypeptide(L)' 'MLDRILDKYKEYGMEINAKKTKTMLIGRDTKTLTITVGNAVLEQVSKYSYLGHMITEDGATLKE' A
#
# COMPACT_ATOMS: atom_id res chain seq x y z
N MET A 1 -1.00 12.29 3.09
CA MET A 1 0.42 11.84 3.13
C MET A 1 0.86 11.28 1.77
N LEU A 2 0.07 10.40 1.15
CA LEU A 2 0.33 9.85 -0.19
C LEU A 2 0.47 10.95 -1.27
N ASP A 3 -0.40 11.97 -1.25
CA ASP A 3 -0.38 13.07 -2.24
C ASP A 3 0.94 13.84 -2.25
N ARG A 4 1.54 14.04 -1.06
CA ARG A 4 2.85 14.70 -0.94
C ARG A 4 3.97 13.89 -1.59
N ILE A 5 3.90 12.56 -1.49
CA ILE A 5 4.88 11.66 -2.15
C ILE A 5 4.67 11.70 -3.66
N LEU A 6 3.41 11.66 -4.12
CA LEU A 6 3.07 11.76 -5.53
C LEU A 6 3.60 13.05 -6.16
N ASP A 7 3.45 14.18 -5.47
CA ASP A 7 3.96 15.46 -5.97
C ASP A 7 5.50 15.48 -6.02
N LYS A 8 6.17 14.89 -5.03
CA LYS A 8 7.63 14.72 -5.07
C LYS A 8 8.10 13.78 -6.17
N TYR A 9 7.40 12.68 -6.43
CA TYR A 9 7.76 11.76 -7.51
C TYR A 9 7.71 12.41 -8.88
N LYS A 10 6.75 13.33 -9.11
CA LYS A 10 6.70 14.14 -10.34
C LYS A 10 7.97 14.97 -10.54
N GLU A 11 8.54 15.55 -9.49
CA GLU A 11 9.80 16.32 -9.56
C GLU A 11 10.98 15.46 -10.08
N TYR A 12 10.91 14.14 -9.88
CA TYR A 12 11.90 13.16 -10.35
C TYR A 12 11.48 12.42 -11.62
N GLY A 13 10.36 12.79 -12.27
CA GLY A 13 9.83 12.08 -13.44
C GLY A 13 9.36 10.64 -13.13
N MET A 14 8.96 10.38 -11.89
CA MET A 14 8.47 9.08 -11.43
C MET A 14 6.94 9.05 -11.36
N GLU A 15 6.36 7.88 -11.63
CA GLU A 15 4.92 7.64 -11.54
C GLU A 15 4.62 6.42 -10.67
N ILE A 16 3.47 6.43 -9.98
CA ILE A 16 3.00 5.29 -9.20
C ILE A 16 2.15 4.38 -10.09
N ASN A 17 2.53 3.11 -10.15
CA ASN A 17 1.70 2.08 -10.76
C ASN A 17 0.61 1.62 -9.78
N ALA A 18 -0.60 2.13 -9.96
CA ALA A 18 -1.74 1.79 -9.09
C ALA A 18 -2.06 0.28 -9.05
N LYS A 19 -1.80 -0.47 -10.13
CA LYS A 19 -2.06 -1.93 -10.16
C LYS A 19 -1.11 -2.71 -9.24
N LYS A 20 0.14 -2.23 -9.10
CA LYS A 20 1.16 -2.84 -8.23
C LYS A 20 1.13 -2.31 -6.80
N THR A 21 0.39 -1.23 -6.54
CA THR A 21 0.32 -0.60 -5.22
C THR A 21 -0.89 -1.14 -4.47
N LYS A 22 -0.68 -1.58 -3.23
CA LYS A 22 -1.71 -2.14 -2.35
C LYS A 22 -1.76 -1.37 -1.05
N THR A 23 -2.88 -1.45 -0.35
CA THR A 23 -3.06 -0.90 0.99
C THR A 23 -3.26 -2.04 1.98
N MET A 24 -2.84 -1.83 3.22
CA MET A 24 -3.07 -2.78 4.31
C MET A 24 -3.44 -1.98 5.55
N LEU A 25 -4.47 -2.41 6.25
CA LEU A 25 -4.85 -1.85 7.55
C LEU A 25 -4.28 -2.78 8.62
N ILE A 26 -3.41 -2.23 9.48
CA ILE A 26 -2.90 -2.96 10.64
C ILE A 26 -3.63 -2.46 11.87
N GLY A 27 -4.44 -3.31 12.51
CA GLY A 27 -5.24 -2.95 13.67
C GLY A 27 -6.35 -3.96 13.97
N ARG A 28 -7.13 -3.69 15.02
CA ARG A 28 -8.26 -4.55 15.42
C ARG A 28 -9.53 -4.35 14.58
N ASP A 29 -9.61 -3.22 13.88
CA ASP A 29 -10.76 -2.87 13.05
C ASP A 29 -10.57 -3.41 11.63
N THR A 30 -11.56 -4.15 11.12
CA THR A 30 -11.58 -4.61 9.72
C THR A 30 -12.35 -3.63 8.84
N LYS A 31 -11.88 -2.38 8.79
CA LYS A 31 -12.51 -1.34 7.96
C LYS A 31 -11.94 -1.35 6.54
N THR A 32 -12.81 -1.11 5.57
CA THR A 32 -12.40 -0.88 4.18
C THR A 32 -11.81 0.52 4.05
N LEU A 33 -10.58 0.60 3.55
CA LEU A 33 -9.88 1.84 3.26
C LEU A 33 -10.08 2.23 1.80
N THR A 34 -10.67 3.41 1.56
CA THR A 34 -10.75 3.99 0.21
C THR A 34 -9.58 4.94 0.02
N ILE A 35 -8.47 4.43 -0.52
CA ILE A 35 -7.29 5.23 -0.89
C ILE A 35 -7.19 5.23 -2.41
N THR A 36 -7.02 6.41 -3.01
CA THR A 36 -6.96 6.58 -4.45
C THR A 36 -5.59 7.09 -4.92
N VAL A 37 -5.21 6.66 -6.13
CA VAL A 37 -4.08 7.21 -6.89
C VAL A 37 -4.60 7.54 -8.28
N GLY A 38 -4.70 8.85 -8.58
CA GLY A 38 -5.41 9.32 -9.77
C GLY A 38 -6.88 8.89 -9.71
N ASN A 39 -7.32 8.12 -10.71
CA ASN A 39 -8.70 7.61 -10.80
C ASN A 39 -8.84 6.14 -10.32
N ALA A 40 -7.78 5.53 -9.80
CA ALA A 40 -7.80 4.14 -9.35
C ALA A 40 -7.89 4.06 -7.82
N VAL A 41 -8.80 3.22 -7.31
CA VAL A 41 -8.82 2.81 -5.91
C VAL A 41 -7.79 1.71 -5.71
N LEU A 42 -6.93 1.85 -4.70
CA LEU A 42 -5.93 0.84 -4.37
C LEU A 42 -6.59 -0.38 -3.73
N GLU A 43 -6.13 -1.57 -4.10
CA GLU A 43 -6.62 -2.83 -3.51
C GLU A 43 -6.09 -2.98 -2.07
N GLN A 44 -7.00 -3.29 -1.15
CA GLN A 44 -6.68 -3.60 0.24
C GLN A 44 -6.39 -5.09 0.40
N VAL A 45 -5.26 -5.43 1.02
CA VAL A 45 -4.78 -6.81 1.23
C VAL A 45 -4.54 -7.08 2.71
N SER A 46 -4.66 -8.35 3.12
CA SER A 46 -4.38 -8.81 4.48
C SER A 46 -2.96 -9.37 4.68
N LYS A 47 -2.24 -9.60 3.58
CA LYS A 47 -0.84 -10.06 3.56
C LYS A 47 -0.08 -9.45 2.40
N TYR A 48 1.20 -9.18 2.60
CA TYR A 48 2.06 -8.56 1.61
C TYR A 48 3.48 -9.10 1.70
N SER A 49 4.05 -9.53 0.56
CA SER A 49 5.45 -9.97 0.50
C SER A 49 6.36 -8.77 0.32
N TYR A 50 7.31 -8.62 1.22
CA TYR A 50 8.29 -7.54 1.24
C TYR A 50 9.68 -8.12 1.53
N LEU A 51 10.55 -8.09 0.52
CA LEU A 51 11.97 -8.49 0.63
C LEU A 51 12.18 -9.89 1.25
N GLY A 52 11.37 -10.88 0.85
CA GLY A 52 11.47 -12.27 1.37
C GLY A 52 10.77 -12.50 2.71
N HIS A 53 10.02 -11.51 3.19
CA HIS A 53 9.20 -11.62 4.38
C HIS A 53 7.73 -11.39 4.03
N MET A 54 6.85 -12.16 4.64
CA MET A 54 5.41 -11.94 4.56
C MET A 54 4.95 -11.13 5.76
N ILE A 55 4.43 -9.93 5.50
CA ILE A 55 3.82 -9.05 6.48
C ILE A 55 2.32 -9.32 6.50
N THR A 56 1.73 -9.49 7.68
CA THR A 56 0.30 -9.75 7.88
C THR A 56 -0.41 -8.56 8.53
N GLU A 57 -1.74 -8.49 8.39
CA GLU A 57 -2.58 -7.40 8.91
C GLU A 57 -2.60 -7.29 10.45
N ASP A 58 -2.14 -8.30 11.17
CA ASP A 58 -1.91 -8.26 12.62
C ASP A 58 -0.52 -7.68 12.99
N GLY A 59 0.29 -7.31 11.99
CA GLY A 59 1.64 -6.78 12.15
C GLY A 59 2.71 -7.85 12.35
N ALA A 60 2.38 -9.14 12.27
CA ALA A 60 3.36 -10.22 12.33
C ALA A 60 4.20 -10.30 11.03
N THR A 61 5.39 -10.89 11.15
CA THR A 61 6.28 -11.14 10.03
C THR A 61 6.63 -12.62 9.99
N LEU A 62 6.31 -13.27 8.87
CA LEU A 62 6.67 -14.65 8.59
C LEU A 62 7.84 -14.66 7.60
N LYS A 63 8.83 -15.51 7.83
CA LYS A 63 9.94 -15.71 6.88
C LYS A 63 9.47 -16.72 5.82
N GLU A 64 9.54 -16.34 4.55
CA GLU A 64 9.37 -17.28 3.42
C GLU A 64 10.65 -18.07 3.13
#